data_AF-A0A949E4X4-F1
#
_entry.id   AF-A0A949E4X4-F1
#
_cell.length_a   1.000
_cell.length_b   1.000
_cell.length_c   1.000
_cell.angle_alpha   90.00
_cell.angle_beta   90.00
_cell.angle_gamma   90.00
#
_symmetry.space_group_name_H-M   'P 1'
#
loop_
_entity.id
_entity.type
_entity.pdbx_description
1 polymer ?
#
loop_
_entity_poly.entity_id
_entity_poly.type
_entity_poly.pdbx_seq_one_letter_code
_entity_poly.pdbx_strand_id
1 'polypeptide(L)' 'MMTKVSSKGQIVLPAELRRQDRIRPGQQFDVERVECGQYLLKKSSAPGHGSILDWLRGCPEKDWFCPLPSGTTDEI' A
#
# COMPACT_ATOMS: atom_id res chain seq x y z
N MET A 1 11.99 20.40 13.08
CA MET A 1 11.06 20.95 12.06
C MET A 1 9.68 21.11 12.67
N MET A 2 8.94 22.17 12.37
CA MET A 2 7.65 22.45 13.00
C MET A 2 6.60 22.76 11.94
N THR A 3 5.38 22.28 12.16
CA THR A 3 4.21 22.58 11.35
C THR A 3 3.11 23.08 12.27
N LYS A 4 2.12 23.77 11.71
CA LYS A 4 0.99 24.32 12.45
C LYS A 4 -0.30 23.69 11.93
N VAL A 5 -1.26 23.54 12.83
CA VAL A 5 -2.59 23.07 12.48
C VAL A 5 -3.21 24.11 11.53
N SER A 6 -3.69 23.67 10.38
CA SER A 6 -4.36 24.55 9.42
C SER A 6 -5.74 24.98 9.94
N SER A 7 -6.35 25.99 9.31
CA SER A 7 -7.74 26.38 9.61
C SER A 7 -8.76 25.26 9.39
N LYS A 8 -8.39 24.22 8.63
CA LYS A 8 -9.20 23.02 8.41
C LYS A 8 -8.91 21.90 9.44
N GLY A 9 -8.11 22.18 10.47
CA GLY A 9 -7.74 21.20 11.49
C GLY A 9 -6.67 20.19 11.05
N GLN A 10 -5.98 20.41 9.93
CA GLN A 10 -5.01 19.45 9.39
C GLN A 10 -3.59 19.76 9.89
N ILE A 11 -2.84 18.72 10.28
CA ILE A 11 -1.39 18.80 10.50
C ILE A 11 -0.70 18.47 9.18
N VAL A 12 -0.05 19.46 8.58
CA VAL A 12 0.61 19.27 7.28
C VAL A 12 2.03 18.78 7.49
N LEU A 13 2.34 17.58 6.98
CA LEU A 13 3.72 17.09 6.95
C LEU A 13 4.58 17.99 6.04
N PRO A 14 5.74 18.48 6.54
CA PRO A 14 6.67 19.26 5.74
C PRO A 14 7.02 18.60 4.41
N ALA A 15 7.23 19.41 3.38
CA ALA A 15 7.52 18.92 2.03
C ALA A 15 8.78 18.04 1.98
N GLU A 16 9.79 18.35 2.81
CA GLU A 16 11.02 17.58 2.95
C GLU A 16 10.74 16.11 3.29
N LEU A 17 9.98 15.87 4.36
CA LEU A 17 9.59 14.51 4.80
C LEU A 17 8.75 13.81 3.74
N ARG A 18 7.79 14.52 3.13
CA ARG A 18 6.95 13.92 2.07
C ARG A 18 7.78 13.45 0.88
N ARG A 19 8.83 14.20 0.50
CA ARG A 19 9.74 13.81 -0.59
C ARG A 19 10.60 12.62 -0.20
N GLN A 20 11.24 12.69 0.97
CA GLN A 20 12.12 11.64 1.50
C GLN A 20 11.39 10.29 1.60
N ASP A 21 10.17 10.30 2.13
CA ASP A 21 9.38 9.08 2.36
C ASP A 21 8.42 8.74 1.21
N ARG A 22 8.50 9.49 0.10
CA ARG A 22 7.65 9.32 -1.10
C ARG A 22 6.15 9.27 -0.75
N ILE A 23 5.72 10.15 0.15
CA ILE A 23 4.33 10.27 0.59
C ILE A 23 3.52 10.95 -0.51
N ARG A 24 2.49 10.26 -1.00
CA ARG A 24 1.61 10.73 -2.08
C ARG A 24 0.21 11.07 -1.54
N PRO A 25 -0.51 12.04 -2.14
CA PRO A 25 -1.91 12.28 -1.82
C PRO A 25 -2.75 11.00 -1.93
N GLY A 26 -3.69 10.79 -1.02
CA GLY A 26 -4.55 9.60 -0.97
C GLY A 26 -4.00 8.41 -0.19
N GLN A 27 -2.73 8.42 0.22
CA GLN A 27 -2.20 7.40 1.13
C GLN A 27 -2.85 7.50 2.52
N GLN A 28 -3.13 6.35 3.13
CA GLN A 28 -3.72 6.24 4.45
C GLN A 28 -2.65 6.05 5.52
N PHE A 29 -2.88 6.65 6.68
CA PHE A 29 -2.02 6.53 7.85
C PHE A 29 -2.88 6.24 9.07
N ASP A 30 -2.45 5.29 9.88
CA ASP A 30 -3.00 5.05 11.20
C ASP A 30 -2.42 6.09 12.16
N VAL A 31 -3.28 6.68 12.98
CA VAL A 31 -2.90 7.69 13.96
C VAL A 31 -3.05 7.10 15.35
N GLU A 32 -1.94 6.99 16.07
CA GLU A 32 -1.90 6.45 17.42
C GLU A 32 -1.42 7.53 18.39
N ARG A 33 -2.11 7.69 19.54
CA ARG A 33 -1.64 8.56 20.61
C ARG A 33 -0.72 7.75 21.51
N VAL A 34 0.56 8.13 21.54
CA VAL A 34 1.58 7.48 22.40
C VAL A 34 1.46 8.03 23.82
N GLU A 35 1.41 9.35 23.95
CA GLU A 35 1.21 10.04 25.23
C GLU A 35 0.55 11.42 25.01
N CYS A 36 0.40 12.22 26.06
CA CYS A 36 -0.17 13.56 25.91
C CYS A 36 0.74 14.46 25.06
N GLY A 37 0.23 14.93 23.92
CA GLY A 37 0.98 15.77 22.98
C GLY A 37 1.88 15.00 22.01
N GLN A 38 2.00 13.67 22.15
CA GLN A 38 2.77 12.84 21.22
C GLN A 38 1.86 11.90 20.45
N TYR A 39 1.95 11.98 19.12
CA TYR A 39 1.17 11.20 18.18
C TYR A 39 2.10 10.56 17.16
N LEU A 40 1.83 9.29 16.86
CA LEU A 40 2.56 8.51 15.86
C LEU A 40 1.69 8.31 14.62
N LEU A 41 2.24 8.64 13.46
CA LEU A 41 1.63 8.39 12.15
C LEU A 41 2.30 7.15 11.57
N LYS A 42 1.58 6.03 11.50
CA LYS A 42 2.05 4.80 10.83
C LYS A 42 1.44 4.74 9.45
N LYS A 43 2.26 4.56 8.41
CA LYS A 43 1.73 4.34 7.06
C LYS A 43 0.90 3.07 7.08
N SER A 44 -0.38 3.20 6.79
CA SER A 44 -1.24 2.03 6.70
C SER A 44 -0.81 1.26 5.45
N SER A 45 -0.37 0.02 5.65
CA SER A 45 -0.39 -0.97 4.58
C SER A 45 -1.86 -1.30 4.36
N ALA A 46 -2.61 -0.37 3.76
CA ALA A 46 -3.92 -0.69 3.25
C ALA A 46 -3.75 -2.01 2.48
N PRO A 47 -4.57 -3.04 2.74
CA PRO A 47 -4.64 -4.15 1.82
C PRO A 47 -5.08 -3.51 0.50
N GLY A 48 -4.11 -3.21 -0.37
CA GLY A 48 -4.40 -2.87 -1.74
C GLY A 48 -5.38 -3.92 -2.20
N HIS A 49 -6.51 -3.48 -2.75
CA HIS A 49 -7.59 -4.29 -3.33
C HIS A 49 -7.17 -5.75 -3.38
N GLY A 50 -7.75 -6.58 -2.50
CA GLY A 50 -7.28 -7.90 -2.07
C GLY A 50 -6.30 -8.54 -3.04
N SER A 51 -5.18 -9.04 -2.50
CA SER A 51 -4.01 -9.60 -3.20
C SER A 51 -4.33 -10.00 -4.64
N ILE A 52 -3.42 -9.79 -5.60
CA ILE A 52 -3.63 -10.34 -6.94
C ILE A 52 -4.07 -11.82 -6.91
N LEU A 53 -3.65 -12.57 -5.88
CA LEU A 53 -4.16 -13.90 -5.55
C LEU A 53 -5.65 -13.98 -5.22
N ASP A 54 -6.20 -13.07 -4.41
CA ASP A 54 -7.63 -12.97 -4.12
C ASP A 54 -8.44 -12.59 -5.36
N TRP A 55 -7.91 -11.67 -6.19
CA TRP A 55 -8.53 -11.34 -7.47
C TRP A 55 -8.51 -12.52 -8.45
N LEU A 56 -7.37 -13.22 -8.57
CA LEU A 56 -7.23 -14.44 -9.37
C LEU A 56 -8.11 -15.58 -8.84
N ARG A 57 -8.25 -15.72 -7.52
CA ARG A 57 -9.15 -16.70 -6.88
C ARG A 57 -10.62 -16.39 -7.13
N GLY A 58 -10.97 -15.13 -7.41
CA GLY A 58 -12.30 -14.72 -7.85
C GLY A 58 -12.62 -15.09 -9.29
N CYS A 59 -11.67 -15.64 -10.06
CA CYS A 59 -11.92 -16.10 -11.43
C CYS A 59 -12.93 -17.25 -11.43
N PRO A 60 -14.07 -17.12 -12.13
CA PRO A 60 -15.11 -18.15 -12.17
C PRO A 60 -14.67 -19.40 -12.97
N GLU A 61 -13.68 -19.27 -13.84
CA GLU A 61 -13.10 -20.39 -14.58
C GLU A 61 -12.04 -21.10 -13.74
N LYS A 62 -12.41 -22.26 -13.20
CA LYS A 62 -11.48 -23.23 -12.62
C LYS A 62 -10.83 -24.04 -13.75
N ASP A 63 -9.59 -24.46 -13.54
CA ASP A 63 -8.86 -25.38 -14.43
C ASP A 63 -8.46 -24.84 -15.82
N TRP A 64 -8.47 -23.51 -16.03
CA TRP A 64 -7.93 -22.89 -17.25
C TRP A 64 -6.43 -23.19 -17.48
N PHE A 65 -5.67 -23.34 -16.40
CA PHE A 65 -4.25 -23.67 -16.49
C PHE A 65 -4.05 -25.16 -16.78
N CYS A 66 -3.89 -25.53 -18.06
CA CYS A 66 -3.38 -26.83 -18.44
C CYS A 66 -1.84 -26.79 -18.49
N PRO A 67 -1.12 -27.67 -17.76
CA PRO A 67 0.31 -27.79 -17.90
C PRO A 67 0.63 -28.19 -19.33
N LEU A 68 1.43 -27.39 -20.01
CA LEU A 68 1.96 -27.79 -21.31
C LEU A 68 2.86 -29.01 -21.10
N PRO A 69 2.78 -30.03 -21.96
CA PRO A 69 3.75 -31.13 -21.92
C PRO A 69 5.14 -30.51 -22.05
N SER A 70 6.00 -30.81 -21.08
CA SER A 70 7.38 -30.32 -21.05
C SER A 70 8.20 -31.03 -22.12
N GLY A 71 8.13 -30.57 -23.36
CA GLY A 71 9.08 -30.94 -24.41
C GLY A 71 10.40 -30.20 -24.17
N THR A 72 11.52 -30.91 -24.18
CA THR A 72 12.84 -30.28 -24.18
C THR A 72 13.09 -29.73 -25.58
N THR A 73 13.82 -28.62 -25.69
CA THR A 73 14.21 -28.05 -26.99
C THR A 73 15.23 -28.93 -27.74
N ASP A 74 15.62 -30.08 -27.19
CA ASP A 74 16.55 -31.00 -27.84
C ASP A 74 15.90 -31.82 -28.97
N GLU A 75 14.58 -31.72 -29.17
CA GLU A 75 13.83 -32.48 -30.19
C GLU A 75 13.43 -31.66 -31.45
N ILE A 76 14.00 -30.48 -31.69
CA ILE A 76 13.77 -29.66 -32.91
C ILE A 76 15.02 -29.60 -33.80
#